data_AF-A0A1G2DB98-F1
#
_entry.id   AF-A0A1G2DB98-F1
#
_cell.length_a   1.000
_cell.length_b   1.000
_cell.length_c   1.000
_cell.angle_alpha   90.00
_cell.angle_beta   90.00
_cell.angle_gamma   90.00
#
_symmetry.space_group_name_H-M   'P 1'
#
loop_
_entity.id
_entity.type
_entity.pdbx_description
1 polymer ?
#
loop_
_entity_poly.entity_id
_entity_poly.type
_entity_poly.pdbx_seq_one_letter_code
_entity_poly.pdbx_strand_id
1 'polypeptide(L)'
;MANEVRHWKKENCAVSVAIADLSDRETHSREINEAYGEGGGLNANYRTVEAVAIASHILGKVGMVYGTDFVWKTAGVGDISFDFRNDAVKKRAEQALDIATKGFTTVRAD
;
A
#
# COMPACT_ATOMS: atom_id res chain seq x y z
N MET A 1 -7.52 15.81 -12.28
CA MET A 1 -6.14 16.20 -11.94
C MET A 1 -6.05 16.17 -10.42
N ALA A 2 -5.15 15.37 -9.85
CA ALA A 2 -4.88 15.43 -8.41
C ALA A 2 -4.26 16.79 -8.11
N ASN A 3 -4.93 17.60 -7.29
CA ASN A 3 -4.37 18.85 -6.81
C ASN A 3 -3.23 18.50 -5.84
N GLU A 4 -1.99 18.45 -6.31
CA GLU A 4 -0.83 18.47 -5.41
C GLU A 4 -0.86 19.79 -4.64
N VAL A 5 -1.12 19.70 -3.34
CA VAL A 5 -1.11 20.86 -2.45
C VAL A 5 0.32 21.39 -2.41
N ARG A 6 0.64 22.47 -3.13
CA ARG A 6 2.03 22.98 -3.17
C ARG A 6 2.60 23.15 -1.75
N HIS A 7 3.84 22.68 -1.56
CA HIS A 7 4.60 22.76 -0.29
C HIS A 7 4.05 21.96 0.91
N TRP A 8 3.13 21.03 0.70
CA TRP A 8 2.60 20.20 1.79
C TRP A 8 3.59 19.13 2.30
N LYS A 9 4.57 18.76 1.47
CA LYS A 9 5.63 17.80 1.78
C LYS A 9 7.00 18.30 1.35
N LYS A 10 8.06 17.79 1.97
CA LYS A 10 9.43 17.95 1.49
C LYS A 10 9.65 17.12 0.21
N GLU A 11 10.50 17.61 -0.70
CA GLU A 11 10.88 16.88 -1.90
C GLU A 11 11.49 15.51 -1.56
N ASN A 12 11.30 14.53 -2.46
CA ASN A 12 11.86 13.16 -2.36
C ASN A 12 11.45 12.34 -1.12
N CYS A 13 10.36 12.73 -0.44
CA CYS A 13 9.80 11.98 0.68
C CYS A 13 8.77 10.94 0.23
N ALA A 14 9.18 9.96 -0.57
CA ALA A 14 8.31 8.86 -1.02
C ALA A 14 8.87 7.48 -0.63
N VAL A 15 7.97 6.52 -0.42
CA VAL A 15 8.29 5.08 -0.22
C VAL A 15 7.40 4.26 -1.14
N SER A 16 7.99 3.28 -1.82
CA SER A 16 7.25 2.28 -2.60
C SER A 16 7.30 0.93 -1.89
N VAL A 17 6.17 0.22 -1.90
CA VAL A 17 6.03 -1.12 -1.32
C VAL A 17 5.44 -2.04 -2.38
N ALA A 18 5.94 -3.27 -2.48
CA ALA A 18 5.37 -4.25 -3.38
C ALA A 18 3.98 -4.68 -2.90
N ILE A 19 3.02 -4.70 -3.83
CA ILE A 19 1.65 -5.14 -3.57
C ILE A 19 1.63 -6.59 -3.05
N ALA A 20 2.54 -7.43 -3.56
CA ALA A 20 2.67 -8.84 -3.17
C ALA A 20 3.06 -9.06 -1.71
N ASP A 21 3.75 -8.08 -1.11
CA ASP A 21 4.17 -8.15 0.30
C ASP A 21 3.03 -7.81 1.26
N LEU A 22 1.93 -7.26 0.74
CA LEU A 22 0.79 -6.78 1.52
C LEU A 22 -0.51 -7.55 1.22
N SER A 23 -0.75 -7.94 -0.04
CA SER A 23 -2.01 -8.55 -0.47
C SER A 23 -1.79 -9.75 -1.38
N ASP A 24 -2.39 -10.88 -1.00
CA ASP A 24 -2.50 -12.12 -1.76
C ASP A 24 -3.93 -12.40 -2.25
N ARG A 25 -4.77 -11.36 -2.28
CA ARG A 25 -6.17 -11.41 -2.70
C ARG A 25 -6.40 -12.12 -4.03
N GLU A 26 -5.42 -12.14 -4.90
CA GLU A 26 -5.46 -12.87 -6.17
C GLU A 26 -5.74 -14.37 -5.96
N THR A 27 -5.14 -14.98 -4.94
CA THR A 27 -5.41 -16.36 -4.52
C THR A 27 -6.87 -16.54 -4.10
N HIS A 28 -7.40 -15.58 -3.31
CA HIS A 28 -8.79 -15.58 -2.84
C HIS A 28 -9.80 -15.18 -3.92
N SER A 29 -9.34 -14.53 -5.00
CA SER A 29 -10.17 -14.14 -6.13
C SER A 29 -10.35 -15.29 -7.12
N ARG A 30 -9.59 -16.39 -6.99
CA ARG A 30 -9.70 -17.57 -7.86
C ARG A 30 -11.10 -18.19 -7.80
N GLU A 31 -11.66 -18.37 -6.61
CA GLU A 31 -13.01 -18.92 -6.42
C GLU A 31 -14.09 -18.00 -7.00
N ILE A 32 -13.90 -16.68 -6.86
CA ILE A 32 -14.81 -15.67 -7.42
C ILE A 32 -14.71 -15.66 -8.96
N ASN A 33 -13.50 -15.74 -9.51
CA ASN A 33 -13.27 -15.80 -10.95
C ASN A 33 -13.81 -17.10 -11.56
N GLU A 34 -13.74 -18.21 -10.82
CA GLU A 34 -14.29 -19.50 -11.24
C GLU A 34 -15.83 -19.49 -11.21
N ALA A 35 -16.44 -18.86 -10.21
CA ALA A 35 -17.90 -18.81 -10.07
C ALA A 35 -18.58 -17.73 -10.94
N TYR A 36 -17.90 -16.61 -11.20
CA TYR A 36 -18.51 -15.42 -11.83
C TYR A 36 -17.77 -14.94 -13.09
N GLY A 37 -16.76 -15.67 -13.55
CA GLY A 37 -15.88 -15.31 -14.67
C GLY A 37 -14.75 -14.37 -14.23
N GLU A 38 -13.69 -14.30 -15.05
CA GLU A 38 -12.63 -13.29 -14.91
C GLU A 38 -13.24 -11.89 -15.11
N GLY A 39 -13.80 -11.31 -14.07
CA GLY A 39 -14.55 -10.05 -14.13
C GLY A 39 -13.72 -8.95 -14.80
N GLY A 40 -13.92 -8.73 -16.10
CA GLY A 40 -13.21 -7.70 -16.86
C GLY A 40 -13.44 -6.32 -16.24
N GLY A 41 -12.40 -5.47 -16.17
CA GLY A 41 -12.44 -4.08 -15.71
C GLY A 41 -12.83 -3.82 -14.24
N LEU A 42 -13.80 -4.58 -13.71
CA LEU A 42 -14.40 -4.46 -12.38
C LEU A 42 -13.65 -5.26 -11.32
N ASN A 43 -12.86 -6.29 -11.69
CA ASN A 43 -11.85 -6.91 -10.79
C ASN A 43 -10.46 -6.25 -10.90
N ALA A 44 -10.28 -5.27 -11.79
CA ALA A 44 -8.99 -4.61 -11.94
C ALA A 44 -8.65 -3.82 -10.67
N ASN A 45 -7.50 -4.13 -10.07
CA ASN A 45 -6.89 -3.43 -8.94
C ASN A 45 -7.50 -3.65 -7.54
N TYR A 46 -8.37 -4.64 -7.30
CA TYR A 46 -8.77 -4.95 -5.90
C TYR A 46 -7.58 -5.30 -5.00
N ARG A 47 -6.61 -6.02 -5.55
CA ARG A 47 -5.34 -6.34 -4.89
C ARG A 47 -4.58 -5.06 -4.50
N THR A 48 -4.55 -4.08 -5.39
CA THR A 48 -3.91 -2.78 -5.16
C THR A 48 -4.64 -1.99 -4.07
N VAL A 49 -5.97 -1.90 -4.15
CA VAL A 49 -6.80 -1.18 -3.16
C VAL A 49 -6.64 -1.80 -1.77
N GLU A 50 -6.63 -3.13 -1.69
CA GLU A 50 -6.40 -3.84 -0.43
C GLU A 50 -4.99 -3.59 0.11
N ALA A 51 -3.95 -3.66 -0.73
CA ALA A 51 -2.59 -3.33 -0.32
C ALA A 51 -2.49 -1.89 0.21
N VAL A 52 -3.18 -0.92 -0.40
CA VAL A 52 -3.27 0.47 0.10
C VAL A 52 -3.93 0.51 1.47
N ALA A 53 -5.03 -0.23 1.67
CA ALA A 53 -5.72 -0.29 2.95
C ALA A 53 -4.85 -0.92 4.05
N ILE A 54 -4.16 -2.02 3.75
CA ILE A 54 -3.26 -2.70 4.68
C ILE A 54 -2.07 -1.79 5.06
N ALA A 55 -1.42 -1.17 4.07
CA ALA A 55 -0.34 -0.22 4.34
C ALA A 55 -0.82 0.96 5.20
N SER A 56 -1.99 1.54 4.88
CA SER A 56 -2.56 2.64 5.66
C SER A 56 -2.88 2.24 7.10
N HIS A 57 -3.36 1.01 7.33
CA HIS A 57 -3.59 0.46 8.65
C HIS A 57 -2.29 0.27 9.45
N ILE A 58 -1.23 -0.26 8.82
CA ILE A 58 0.10 -0.41 9.44
C ILE A 58 0.63 0.96 9.88
N LEU A 59 0.56 1.96 9.00
CA LEU A 59 1.00 3.32 9.30
C LEU A 59 0.15 3.97 10.41
N GLY A 60 -1.17 3.71 10.41
CA GLY A 60 -2.07 4.14 11.48
C GLY A 60 -1.72 3.54 12.84
N LYS A 61 -1.32 2.26 12.90
CA LYS A 61 -0.90 1.60 14.15
C LYS A 61 0.33 2.23 14.80
N VAL A 62 1.20 2.86 14.02
CA VAL A 62 2.37 3.60 14.54
C VAL A 62 2.09 5.09 14.75
N GLY A 63 0.81 5.48 14.71
CA GLY A 63 0.34 6.82 15.05
C GLY A 63 0.40 7.83 13.91
N MET A 64 0.52 7.40 12.65
CA MET A 64 0.49 8.31 11.49
C MET A 64 -0.94 8.59 11.04
N VAL A 65 -1.19 9.83 10.63
CA VAL A 65 -2.51 10.29 10.18
C VAL A 65 -2.49 10.51 8.68
N TYR A 66 -3.36 9.81 7.95
CA TYR A 66 -3.56 10.02 6.51
C TYR A 66 -3.96 11.47 6.21
N GLY A 67 -3.40 12.08 5.16
CA GLY A 67 -3.62 13.47 4.79
C GLY A 67 -2.82 14.49 5.62
N THR A 68 -2.22 14.07 6.74
CA THR A 68 -1.33 14.91 7.56
C THR A 68 0.12 14.46 7.44
N ASP A 69 0.36 13.18 7.72
CA ASP A 69 1.71 12.60 7.76
C ASP A 69 2.07 11.92 6.44
N PHE A 70 1.08 11.31 5.79
CA PHE A 70 1.26 10.60 4.53
C PHE A 70 0.00 10.61 3.66
N VAL A 71 0.17 10.40 2.36
CA VAL A 71 -0.92 10.12 1.41
C VAL A 71 -0.52 9.04 0.43
N TRP A 72 -1.50 8.29 -0.09
CA TRP A 72 -1.26 7.43 -1.23
C TRP A 72 -1.09 8.29 -2.49
N LYS A 73 0.02 8.08 -3.23
CA LYS A 73 0.37 8.88 -4.39
C LYS A 73 -0.09 8.22 -5.69
N THR A 74 0.35 6.99 -5.91
CA THR A 74 0.11 6.25 -7.15
C THR A 74 0.31 4.74 -6.92
N ALA A 75 -0.18 3.94 -7.85
CA ALA A 75 0.23 2.55 -8.02
C ALA A 75 0.98 2.42 -9.36
N GLY A 76 2.00 1.57 -9.39
CA GLY A 76 2.69 1.14 -10.60
C GLY A 76 2.45 -0.34 -10.87
N VAL A 77 3.32 -0.94 -11.68
CA VAL A 77 3.23 -2.37 -12.00
C VAL A 77 3.78 -3.17 -10.82
N GLY A 78 2.88 -3.59 -9.92
CA GLY A 78 3.21 -4.44 -8.78
C GLY A 78 3.61 -3.69 -7.51
N ASP A 79 3.62 -2.36 -7.52
CA ASP A 79 3.97 -1.52 -6.38
C ASP A 79 2.94 -0.42 -6.10
N ILE A 80 2.90 0.03 -4.85
CA ILE A 80 2.16 1.22 -4.41
C ILE A 80 3.13 2.21 -3.77
N SER A 81 2.93 3.49 -4.06
CA SER A 81 3.80 4.56 -3.58
C SER A 81 3.04 5.51 -2.68
N PHE A 82 3.64 5.83 -1.53
CA PHE A 82 3.15 6.81 -0.57
C PHE A 82 4.11 7.98 -0.49
N ASP A 83 3.54 9.17 -0.43
CA ASP A 83 4.26 10.39 -0.10
C ASP A 83 4.13 10.70 1.39
N PHE A 84 5.20 11.20 1.98
CA PHE A 84 5.30 11.54 3.40
C PHE A 84 5.66 13.01 3.58
N ARG A 85 5.19 13.61 4.66
CA ARG A 85 5.36 15.04 4.94
C ARG A 85 6.83 15.47 5.00
N ASN A 86 7.69 14.66 5.60
CA ASN A 86 9.12 14.95 5.79
C ASN A 86 9.94 13.67 6.01
N ASP A 87 11.26 13.80 6.06
CA ASP A 87 12.20 12.67 6.19
C ASP A 87 12.00 11.85 7.48
N ALA A 88 11.64 12.51 8.59
CA ALA A 88 11.45 11.83 9.86
C ALA A 88 10.21 10.92 9.84
N VAL A 89 9.12 11.42 9.24
CA VAL A 89 7.91 10.62 9.02
C VAL A 89 8.19 9.49 8.03
N LYS A 90 8.87 9.78 6.91
CA LYS A 90 9.29 8.78 5.93
C LYS A 90 10.08 7.64 6.59
N LYS A 91 11.12 7.96 7.36
CA LYS A 91 11.98 6.95 8.00
C LYS A 91 11.21 6.05 8.96
N ARG A 92 10.27 6.62 9.72
CA ARG A 92 9.38 5.83 10.59
C ARG A 92 8.44 4.92 9.79
N ALA A 93 7.96 5.40 8.65
CA ALA A 93 7.07 4.64 7.78
C ALA A 93 7.81 3.46 7.14
N GLU A 94 9.03 3.68 6.64
CA GLU A 94 9.89 2.62 6.11
C GLU A 94 10.11 1.52 7.14
N GLN A 95 10.43 1.88 8.39
CA GLN A 95 10.59 0.92 9.47
C GLN A 95 9.31 0.13 9.76
N ALA A 96 8.16 0.81 9.84
CA ALA A 96 6.88 0.16 10.13
C ALA A 96 6.46 -0.81 9.02
N LEU A 97 6.62 -0.39 7.75
CA LEU A 97 6.28 -1.21 6.59
C LEU A 97 7.23 -2.40 6.45
N ASP A 98 8.54 -2.19 6.60
CA ASP A 98 9.55 -3.27 6.52
C ASP A 98 9.34 -4.36 7.59
N ILE A 99 9.00 -3.96 8.83
CA ILE A 99 8.67 -4.93 9.89
C ILE A 99 7.41 -5.74 9.54
N ALA A 100 6.37 -5.07 9.02
CA ALA A 100 5.10 -5.70 8.73
C ALA A 100 5.18 -6.65 7.51
N THR A 101 5.93 -6.29 6.47
CA THR A 101 6.08 -7.10 5.25
C THR A 101 7.02 -8.30 5.46
N LYS A 102 8.06 -8.17 6.30
CA LYS A 102 8.89 -9.32 6.72
C LYS A 102 8.10 -10.32 7.57
N GLY A 103 7.13 -9.85 8.36
CA GLY A 103 6.19 -10.72 9.06
C GLY A 103 5.35 -11.55 8.10
N PHE A 104 4.91 -10.97 6.98
CA PHE A 104 4.07 -11.64 5.96
C PHE A 104 4.77 -12.78 5.21
N THR A 105 6.10 -12.72 5.06
CA THR A 105 6.89 -13.79 4.41
C THR A 105 7.16 -14.98 5.32
N THR A 106 7.08 -14.80 6.65
CA THR A 106 7.50 -15.81 7.63
C THR A 106 6.35 -16.77 8.02
N VAL A 107 5.09 -16.44 7.73
CA VAL A 107 3.90 -17.26 8.06
C VAL A 107 3.50 -18.22 6.92
N ARG A 108 4.38 -18.44 5.93
CA ARG A 108 4.10 -19.30 4.76
C ARG A 108 4.98 -20.56 4.73
N ALA A 109 5.19 -21.19 5.88
CA ALA A 109 5.96 -22.43 5.99
C ALA A 109 5.25 -23.44 6.89
N ASP A 110 4.14 -23.99 6.41
CA ASP A 110 3.48 -25.20 6.88
C ASP A 110 2.52 -25.76 5.84
#